data_AF-A0A7W1RXT8-F1
#
_entry.id   AF-A0A7W1RXT8-F1
#
_cell.length_a   1.000
_cell.length_b   1.000
_cell.length_c   1.000
_cell.angle_alpha   90.00
_cell.angle_beta   90.00
_cell.angle_gamma   90.00
#
_symmetry.space_group_name_H-M   'P 1'
#
loop_
_entity.id
_entity.type
_entity.pdbx_description
1 polymer ?
#
loop_
_entity_poly.entity_id
_entity_poly.type
_entity_poly.pdbx_seq_one_letter_code
_entity_poly.pdbx_strand_id
1 'polypeptide(L)'
;MDGVADELASPAPDQTVLRATATLLAHAVVRGAQTRHGGLTQAQLRRCAERVGDDPWCSPADLARAIGLSPDWFARVFQRAVGESARRWIMRRRLHIAAERLAAGDQPVASIARQCR
;
A
#
# COMPACT_ATOMS: atom_id res chain seq x y z
N MET A 1 -38.05 -53.89 1.46
CA MET A 1 -37.83 -53.06 2.66
C MET A 1 -36.39 -53.21 3.07
N ASP A 2 -35.62 -52.17 2.78
CA ASP A 2 -34.45 -51.65 3.50
C ASP A 2 -33.31 -51.25 2.56
N GLY A 3 -32.99 -49.95 2.59
CA GLY A 3 -31.64 -49.46 2.31
C GLY A 3 -31.37 -48.78 0.97
N VAL A 4 -32.09 -47.70 0.65
CA VAL A 4 -31.53 -46.60 -0.14
C VAL A 4 -30.89 -45.58 0.82
N ALA A 5 -29.56 -45.56 0.84
CA ALA A 5 -28.68 -44.48 1.30
C ALA A 5 -27.32 -44.79 0.64
N ASP A 6 -27.01 -44.23 -0.54
CA ASP A 6 -26.58 -42.85 -0.71
C ASP A 6 -25.64 -42.39 0.41
N GLU A 7 -24.36 -42.70 0.26
CA GLU A 7 -23.33 -41.91 0.94
C GLU A 7 -22.16 -41.71 0.00
N LEU A 8 -22.40 -40.77 -0.91
CA LEU A 8 -21.43 -39.84 -1.48
C LEU A 8 -20.11 -39.83 -0.71
N ALA A 9 -19.13 -40.61 -1.19
CA ALA A 9 -17.73 -40.43 -0.87
C ALA A 9 -17.28 -39.08 -1.43
N SER A 10 -17.60 -38.00 -0.72
CA SER A 10 -17.07 -36.68 -0.98
C SER A 10 -15.57 -36.71 -0.71
N PRO A 11 -14.70 -36.25 -1.63
CA PRO A 11 -13.28 -36.12 -1.34
C PRO A 11 -13.12 -35.13 -0.18
N ALA A 12 -12.35 -35.55 0.83
CA ALA A 12 -12.03 -34.73 1.99
C ALA A 12 -11.51 -33.35 1.55
N PRO A 13 -11.99 -32.23 2.14
CA PRO A 13 -11.49 -30.92 1.80
C PRO A 13 -9.99 -30.85 2.05
N ASP A 14 -9.32 -30.43 0.98
CA ASP A 14 -7.91 -30.47 0.71
C ASP A 14 -7.05 -29.87 1.84
N GLN A 15 -6.30 -30.74 2.55
CA GLN A 15 -5.32 -30.37 3.58
C GLN A 15 -4.24 -29.39 3.07
N THR A 16 -4.12 -29.23 1.75
CA THR A 16 -3.23 -28.29 1.08
C THR A 16 -3.68 -26.84 1.28
N VAL A 17 -4.99 -26.56 1.39
CA VAL A 17 -5.53 -25.20 1.55
C VAL A 17 -5.17 -24.64 2.94
N LEU A 18 -5.18 -25.49 3.97
CA LEU A 18 -4.82 -25.09 5.34
C LEU A 18 -3.31 -24.81 5.50
N ARG A 19 -2.45 -25.56 4.80
CA ARG A 19 -0.99 -25.34 4.82
C ARG A 19 -0.58 -24.12 4.00
N ALA A 20 -1.22 -23.89 2.86
CA ALA A 20 -0.96 -22.73 2.02
C ALA A 20 -1.33 -21.42 2.75
N THR A 21 -2.48 -21.38 3.44
CA THR A 21 -2.91 -20.20 4.21
C THR A 21 -2.00 -19.93 5.42
N ALA A 22 -1.59 -20.96 6.18
CA ALA A 22 -0.63 -20.81 7.27
C ALA A 22 0.74 -20.30 6.78
N THR A 23 1.19 -20.78 5.62
CA THR A 23 2.46 -20.35 5.01
C THR A 23 2.40 -18.89 4.58
N LEU A 24 1.31 -18.46 3.92
CA LEU A 24 1.11 -17.07 3.51
C LEU A 24 1.02 -16.12 4.70
N LEU A 25 0.33 -16.51 5.77
CA LEU A 25 0.25 -15.74 7.02
C LEU A 25 1.60 -15.64 7.71
N ALA A 26 2.36 -16.73 7.81
CA ALA A 26 3.71 -16.72 8.39
C ALA A 26 4.66 -15.82 7.58
N HIS A 27 4.60 -15.89 6.25
CA HIS A 27 5.40 -15.01 5.39
C HIS A 27 5.00 -13.54 5.54
N ALA A 28 3.71 -13.23 5.70
CA ALA A 28 3.22 -11.88 5.95
C ALA A 28 3.70 -11.33 7.31
N VAL A 29 3.65 -12.14 8.38
CA VAL A 29 4.14 -11.78 9.72
C VAL A 29 5.65 -11.56 9.72
N VAL A 30 6.42 -12.45 9.10
CA VAL A 30 7.88 -12.31 9.00
C VAL A 30 8.26 -11.07 8.18
N ARG A 31 7.58 -10.80 7.05
CA ARG A 31 7.80 -9.58 6.25
C ARG A 31 7.45 -8.30 7.01
N GLY A 32 6.39 -8.32 7.83
CA GLY A 32 6.04 -7.22 8.72
C GLY A 32 7.05 -7.02 9.87
N ALA A 33 7.68 -8.10 10.33
CA ALA A 33 8.75 -8.04 11.33
C ALA A 33 10.07 -7.50 10.75
N GLN A 34 10.39 -7.76 9.48
CA GLN A 34 11.58 -7.21 8.80
C GLN A 34 11.52 -5.68 8.69
N THR A 35 10.33 -5.08 8.63
CA THR A 35 10.19 -3.61 8.66
C THR A 35 10.36 -2.97 10.02
N ARG A 36 10.35 -3.77 11.09
CA ARG A 36 10.77 -3.28 12.42
C ARG A 36 12.28 -3.03 12.48
N HIS A 37 13.05 -3.49 11.49
CA HIS A 37 14.52 -3.38 11.43
C HIS A 37 15.06 -2.55 10.26
N GLY A 38 14.33 -1.51 9.83
CA GLY A 38 15.00 -0.33 9.24
C GLY A 38 14.47 0.23 7.92
N GLY A 39 13.34 -0.24 7.39
CA GLY A 39 12.77 0.27 6.14
C GLY A 39 11.25 0.17 6.05
N LEU A 40 10.68 0.88 5.06
CA LEU A 40 9.24 0.85 4.75
C LEU A 40 8.89 -0.41 3.94
N THR A 41 7.75 -1.04 4.24
CA THR A 41 7.22 -2.13 3.40
C THR A 41 6.72 -1.57 2.07
N GLN A 42 6.63 -2.43 1.05
CA GLN A 42 5.96 -2.08 -0.20
C GLN A 42 4.49 -1.68 0.01
N ALA A 43 3.79 -2.31 0.97
CA ALA A 43 2.41 -1.96 1.30
C ALA A 43 2.31 -0.55 1.89
N GLN A 44 3.24 -0.17 2.77
CA GLN A 44 3.32 1.19 3.30
C GLN A 44 3.66 2.21 2.22
N LEU A 45 4.55 1.90 1.28
CA LEU A 45 4.84 2.79 0.14
C LEU A 45 3.61 2.97 -0.77
N ARG A 46 2.87 1.90 -1.05
CA ARG A 46 1.59 1.98 -1.78
C ARG A 46 0.59 2.86 -1.06
N ARG A 47 0.42 2.66 0.25
CA ARG A 47 -0.46 3.48 1.10
C ARG A 47 -0.08 4.96 1.08
N CYS A 48 1.22 5.28 1.09
CA CYS A 48 1.69 6.65 0.92
C CYS A 48 1.30 7.21 -0.46
N ALA A 49 1.40 6.43 -1.52
CA ALA A 49 1.09 6.88 -2.88
C ALA A 49 -0.41 7.10 -3.08
N GLU A 50 -1.24 6.22 -2.51
CA GLU A 50 -2.70 6.38 -2.43
C GLU A 50 -3.04 7.68 -1.70
N ARG A 51 -2.44 7.92 -0.53
CA ARG A 51 -2.71 9.12 0.26
C ARG A 51 -2.40 10.42 -0.50
N VAL A 52 -1.34 10.45 -1.31
CA VAL A 52 -1.02 11.61 -2.17
C VAL A 52 -2.03 11.76 -3.31
N GLY A 53 -2.54 10.64 -3.84
CA GLY A 53 -3.59 10.64 -4.87
C GLY A 53 -4.92 11.19 -4.35
N ASP A 54 -5.30 10.79 -3.14
CA ASP A 54 -6.54 11.20 -2.48
C ASP A 54 -6.50 12.67 -2.04
N ASP A 55 -5.36 13.09 -1.47
CA ASP A 55 -5.16 14.42 -0.94
C ASP A 55 -3.85 15.00 -1.46
N PRO A 56 -3.91 15.79 -2.56
CA PRO A 56 -2.74 16.45 -3.10
C PRO A 56 -2.05 17.33 -2.06
N TRP A 57 -2.72 17.87 -1.05
CA TRP A 57 -2.15 18.81 -0.07
C TRP A 57 -1.50 18.13 1.13
N CYS A 58 -1.48 16.79 1.16
CA CYS A 58 -0.92 16.05 2.27
C CYS A 58 0.56 16.41 2.54
N SER A 59 0.90 16.48 3.82
CA SER A 59 2.25 16.69 4.32
C SER A 59 2.97 15.36 4.58
N PRO A 60 4.31 15.35 4.74
CA PRO A 60 5.03 14.16 5.20
C PRO A 60 4.49 13.60 6.52
N ALA A 61 3.96 14.44 7.40
CA ALA A 61 3.36 14.00 8.66
C ALA A 61 2.02 13.28 8.44
N ASP A 62 1.24 13.67 7.43
CA ASP A 62 0.02 12.96 7.05
C ASP A 62 0.33 11.58 6.48
N LEU A 63 1.41 11.45 5.70
CA LEU A 63 1.87 10.15 5.22
C LEU A 63 2.33 9.26 6.37
N ALA A 64 3.11 9.80 7.30
CA ALA A 64 3.56 9.07 8.49
C ALA A 64 2.37 8.53 9.29
N ARG A 65 1.35 9.38 9.53
CA ARG A 65 0.10 8.99 10.20
C ARG A 65 -0.66 7.92 9.40
N ALA A 66 -0.72 8.04 8.08
CA ALA A 66 -1.41 7.08 7.21
C ALA A 66 -0.82 5.65 7.26
N ILE A 67 0.45 5.51 7.68
CA ILE A 67 1.13 4.21 7.82
C ILE A 67 1.52 3.86 9.26
N GLY A 68 1.00 4.60 10.24
CA GLY A 68 1.19 4.32 11.67
C GLY A 68 2.60 4.62 12.20
N LEU A 69 3.32 5.58 11.62
CA LEU A 69 4.65 6.00 12.06
C LEU A 69 4.65 7.41 12.64
N SER A 70 5.59 7.68 13.55
CA SER A 70 5.92 9.05 13.97
C SER A 70 6.54 9.84 12.80
N PRO A 71 6.21 11.14 12.62
CA PRO A 71 6.80 11.99 11.58
C PRO A 71 8.33 12.03 11.60
N ASP A 72 8.96 12.09 12.78
CA ASP A 72 10.42 12.18 12.93
C ASP A 72 11.14 10.88 12.57
N TRP A 73 10.48 9.74 12.82
CA TRP A 73 10.99 8.45 12.39
C TRP A 73 10.77 8.25 10.89
N PHE A 74 9.59 8.62 10.40
CA PHE A 74 9.18 8.50 9.01
C PHE A 74 10.18 9.17 8.06
N ALA A 75 10.55 10.43 8.30
CA ALA A 75 11.49 11.13 7.42
C ALA A 75 12.81 10.37 7.25
N ARG A 76 13.34 9.81 8.35
CA ARG A 76 14.60 9.06 8.36
C ARG A 76 14.51 7.72 7.64
N VAL A 77 13.44 6.97 7.83
CA VAL A 77 13.28 5.65 7.17
C VAL A 77 12.79 5.77 5.73
N PHE A 78 12.00 6.80 5.43
CA PHE A 78 11.51 7.06 4.08
C PHE A 78 12.65 7.41 3.13
N GLN A 79 13.54 8.32 3.53
CA GLN A 79 14.69 8.68 2.69
C GLN A 79 15.63 7.49 2.46
N ARG A 80 15.83 6.64 3.47
CA ARG A 80 16.59 5.40 3.30
C ARG A 80 15.93 4.40 2.36
N ALA A 81 14.60 4.28 2.42
CA ALA A 81 13.86 3.33 1.59
C ALA A 81 13.68 3.80 0.13
N VAL A 82 13.48 5.11 -0.09
CA VAL A 82 13.11 5.69 -1.40
C VAL A 82 14.29 6.39 -2.08
N GLY A 83 15.35 6.71 -1.34
CA GLY A 83 16.54 7.41 -1.84
C GLY A 83 16.39 8.94 -1.86
N GLU A 84 15.28 9.49 -1.35
CA GLU A 84 15.01 10.92 -1.36
C GLU A 84 14.06 11.36 -0.25
N SER A 85 14.02 12.66 0.04
CA SER A 85 13.14 13.19 1.09
C SER A 85 11.66 13.01 0.72
N ALA A 86 10.84 12.74 1.73
CA ALA A 86 9.40 12.58 1.55
C ALA A 86 8.74 13.80 0.88
N ARG A 87 9.18 15.03 1.20
CA ARG A 87 8.69 16.24 0.52
C ARG A 87 8.97 16.22 -0.98
N ARG A 88 10.18 15.88 -1.40
CA ARG A 88 10.55 15.81 -2.82
C ARG A 88 9.75 14.72 -3.55
N TRP A 89 9.57 13.58 -2.89
CA TRP A 89 8.77 12.47 -3.41
C TRP A 89 7.30 12.87 -3.61
N ILE A 90 6.67 13.50 -2.61
CA ILE A 90 5.29 14.03 -2.71
C ILE A 90 5.18 14.97 -3.91
N MET A 91 6.12 15.91 -4.05
CA MET A 91 6.12 16.88 -5.15
C MET A 91 6.19 16.18 -6.52
N ARG A 92 7.09 15.22 -6.71
CA ARG A 92 7.14 14.49 -7.99
C ARG A 92 5.85 13.74 -8.27
N ARG A 93 5.24 13.15 -7.24
CA ARG A 93 3.98 12.42 -7.40
C ARG A 93 2.84 13.37 -7.79
N ARG A 94 2.76 14.57 -7.20
CA ARG A 94 1.83 15.63 -7.62
C ARG A 94 1.99 15.99 -9.09
N LEU A 95 3.23 16.21 -9.55
CA LEU A 95 3.52 16.52 -10.94
C LEU A 95 3.08 15.40 -11.90
N HIS A 96 3.31 14.15 -11.51
CA HIS A 96 2.89 13.00 -12.31
C HIS A 96 1.37 12.93 -12.42
N ILE A 97 0.66 13.04 -11.30
CA ILE A 97 -0.82 13.05 -11.28
C ILE A 97 -1.38 14.21 -12.11
N ALA A 98 -0.76 15.39 -12.01
CA ALA A 98 -1.11 16.55 -12.82
C ALA A 98 -0.90 16.31 -14.31
N ALA A 99 0.21 15.69 -14.71
CA ALA A 99 0.48 15.33 -16.09
C ALA A 99 -0.54 14.32 -16.64
N GLU A 100 -0.89 13.30 -15.86
CA GLU A 100 -1.95 12.33 -16.22
C GLU A 100 -3.30 13.04 -16.42
N ARG A 101 -3.68 13.95 -15.52
CA ARG A 101 -4.93 14.73 -15.62
C ARG A 101 -4.94 15.67 -16.82
N LEU A 102 -3.81 16.30 -17.14
CA LEU A 102 -3.67 17.14 -18.33
C LEU A 102 -3.82 16.32 -19.61
N ALA A 103 -3.22 15.13 -19.66
CA ALA A 103 -3.34 14.23 -20.81
C ALA A 103 -4.76 13.70 -21.00
N ALA A 104 -5.49 13.46 -19.90
CA ALA A 104 -6.90 13.04 -19.95
C ALA A 104 -7.87 14.16 -20.35
N GLY A 105 -7.49 15.44 -20.18
CA GLY A 105 -8.35 16.59 -20.48
C GLY A 105 -9.44 16.83 -19.44
N ASP A 106 -9.36 16.20 -18.26
CA ASP A 106 -10.44 16.17 -17.27
C ASP A 106 -10.66 17.52 -16.55
N GLN A 107 -9.67 18.42 -16.54
CA GLN A 107 -9.73 19.66 -15.75
C GLN A 107 -8.99 20.84 -16.40
N PRO A 108 -9.43 22.09 -16.13
CA PRO A 108 -8.68 23.28 -16.53
C PRO A 108 -7.26 23.32 -15.96
N VAL A 109 -6.28 23.72 -16.78
CA VAL A 109 -4.85 23.79 -16.43
C VAL A 109 -4.60 24.57 -15.13
N ALA A 110 -5.32 25.68 -14.91
CA ALA A 110 -5.19 26.49 -13.70
C ALA A 110 -5.57 25.73 -12.41
N SER A 111 -6.52 24.80 -12.47
CA SER A 111 -6.91 23.97 -11.33
C SER A 111 -5.89 22.89 -11.02
N ILE A 112 -5.25 22.35 -12.05
CA ILE A 112 -4.17 21.36 -11.93
C ILE A 112 -2.91 22.02 -11.37
N ALA A 113 -2.54 23.21 -11.85
CA ALA A 113 -1.36 23.94 -11.38
C ALA A 113 -1.37 24.23 -9.87
N ARG A 114 -2.55 24.52 -9.29
CA ARG A 114 -2.67 24.74 -7.84
C ARG A 114 -2.27 23.51 -7.03
N GLN A 115 -2.52 22.31 -7.54
CA GLN A 115 -2.21 21.05 -6.86
C GLN A 115 -0.70 20.74 -6.85
N CYS A 116 0.10 21.50 -7.62
CA CYS A 116 1.53 21.29 -7.80
C CYS A 116 2.42 22.33 -7.08
N ARG A 117 1.91 23.03 -6.06
CA ARG A 117 2.71 23.95 -5.24
C ARG A 117 3.49 23.22 -4.15
#